data_AF-A0A7J2INW4-F1
#
_entry.id   AF-A0A7J2INW4-F1
#
_cell.length_a   1.000
_cell.length_b   1.000
_cell.length_c   1.000
_cell.angle_alpha   90.00
_cell.angle_beta   90.00
_cell.angle_gamma   90.00
#
_symmetry.space_group_name_H-M   'P 1'
#
loop_
_entity.id
_entity.type
_entity.pdbx_description
1 polymer ?
#
loop_
_entity_poly.entity_id
_entity_poly.type
_entity_poly.pdbx_seq_one_letter_code
_entity_poly.pdbx_strand_id
1 'polypeptide(L)'
;MVERQNITLSLPKELIRKVKIIATKRDTSLSNLIRQALEEIVRKEEGYEIAMKRHLEILRQGFDFRLKGKIPWTRGDLYER
;
A
#
# COMPACT_ATOMS: atom_id res chain seq x y z
N MET A 1 17.39 6.31 6.47
CA MET A 1 16.30 7.31 6.55
C MET A 1 15.78 7.54 5.14
N VAL A 2 14.47 7.66 4.94
CA VAL A 2 13.91 8.02 3.62
C VAL A 2 14.23 9.49 3.37
N GLU A 3 14.90 9.79 2.26
CA GLU A 3 15.21 11.16 1.84
C GLU A 3 13.92 11.89 1.48
N ARG A 4 13.80 13.16 1.89
CA ARG A 4 12.59 13.97 1.67
C ARG A 4 12.97 15.28 1.00
N GLN A 5 12.25 15.63 -0.06
CA GLN A 5 12.37 16.91 -0.75
C GLN A 5 11.13 17.76 -0.46
N ASN A 6 11.34 19.01 -0.05
CA ASN A 6 10.25 19.97 0.14
C ASN A 6 9.86 20.59 -1.20
N ILE A 7 8.56 20.72 -1.43
CA ILE A 7 7.99 21.34 -2.62
C ILE A 7 7.05 22.48 -2.24
N THR A 8 7.03 23.54 -3.03
CA THR A 8 6.09 24.66 -2.88
C THR A 8 4.99 24.52 -3.93
N LEU A 9 3.73 24.57 -3.50
CA LEU A 9 2.56 24.44 -4.37
C LEU A 9 1.71 25.71 -4.31
N SER A 10 1.41 26.27 -5.47
CA SER A 10 0.44 27.35 -5.61
C SER A 10 -0.95 26.77 -5.82
N LEU A 11 -1.84 26.93 -4.83
CA LEU A 11 -3.22 26.43 -4.87
C LEU A 11 -4.23 27.57 -4.64
N PRO A 12 -5.44 27.48 -5.18
CA PRO A 12 -6.49 28.46 -4.92
C PRO A 12 -6.78 28.60 -3.42
N LYS A 13 -6.92 29.85 -2.92
CA LYS A 13 -7.17 30.12 -1.49
C LYS A 13 -8.39 29.38 -0.96
N GLU A 14 -9.48 29.33 -1.73
CA GLU A 14 -10.70 28.60 -1.33
C GLU A 14 -10.47 27.09 -1.20
N LEU A 15 -9.61 26.50 -2.03
CA LEU A 15 -9.27 25.10 -1.93
C LEU A 15 -8.49 24.83 -0.64
N ILE A 16 -7.48 25.65 -0.34
CA ILE A 16 -6.71 25.55 0.92
C ILE A 16 -7.64 25.62 2.13
N ARG A 17 -8.61 26.54 2.13
CA ARG A 17 -9.58 26.69 3.23
C ARG A 17 -10.42 25.43 3.42
N LYS A 18 -10.99 24.88 2.35
CA LYS A 18 -11.80 23.66 2.41
C LYS A 18 -10.99 22.45 2.87
N VAL A 19 -9.78 22.27 2.35
CA VAL A 19 -8.93 21.12 2.70
C VAL A 19 -8.46 21.21 4.16
N LYS A 20 -8.15 22.41 4.68
CA LYS A 20 -7.83 22.58 6.11
C LYS A 20 -8.97 22.10 7.01
N ILE A 21 -10.21 22.47 6.70
CA ILE A 21 -11.39 22.00 7.46
C ILE A 21 -11.49 20.47 7.43
N ILE A 22 -11.27 19.85 6.27
CA ILE A 22 -11.29 18.39 6.11
C ILE A 22 -10.16 17.74 6.92
N ALA A 23 -8.96 18.33 6.89
CA ALA A 23 -7.80 17.84 7.63
C ALA A 23 -8.07 17.84 9.14
N THR A 24 -8.61 18.94 9.67
CA THR A 24 -9.02 19.02 11.08
C THR A 24 -10.08 17.98 11.43
N LYS A 25 -11.09 17.79 10.59
CA LYS A 25 -12.13 16.76 10.80
C LYS A 25 -11.58 15.33 10.83
N ARG A 26 -10.42 15.10 10.19
CA ARG A 26 -9.77 13.78 10.07
C ARG A 26 -8.54 13.65 10.99
N ASP A 27 -8.35 14.58 11.92
CA ASP A 27 -7.19 14.65 12.81
C ASP A 27 -5.84 14.50 12.08
N THR A 28 -5.70 15.22 10.96
CA THR A 28 -4.52 15.16 10.09
C THR A 28 -4.16 16.55 9.57
N SER A 29 -3.01 16.67 8.90
CA SER A 29 -2.53 17.94 8.34
C SER A 29 -2.77 18.02 6.83
N LEU A 30 -2.81 19.26 6.31
CA LEU A 30 -2.90 19.51 4.86
C LEU A 30 -1.76 18.81 4.11
N SER A 31 -0.53 18.93 4.59
CA SER A 31 0.64 18.29 3.98
C SER A 31 0.53 16.77 3.98
N ASN A 32 -0.05 16.18 5.04
CA ASN A 32 -0.26 14.74 5.10
C ASN A 32 -1.35 14.27 4.14
N LEU A 33 -2.44 15.02 3.98
CA LEU A 33 -3.46 14.73 2.96
C LEU A 33 -2.90 14.80 1.54
N ILE A 34 -2.09 15.81 1.23
CA ILE A 34 -1.43 15.93 -0.08
C ILE A 34 -0.50 14.74 -0.31
N ARG A 35 0.30 14.36 0.70
CA ARG A 35 1.17 13.19 0.63
C ARG A 35 0.38 11.92 0.33
N GLN A 36 -0.70 11.66 1.07
CA GLN A 36 -1.54 10.48 0.86
C GLN A 36 -2.15 10.44 -0.55
N ALA A 37 -2.59 11.58 -1.06
CA ALA A 37 -3.12 11.67 -2.42
C ALA A 37 -2.05 11.33 -3.48
N LEU A 38 -0.83 11.85 -3.32
CA LEU A 38 0.30 11.54 -4.21
C LEU A 38 0.70 10.06 -4.13
N GLU A 39 0.80 9.50 -2.93
CA GLU A 39 1.05 8.07 -2.73
C GLU A 39 -0.03 7.20 -3.36
N GLU A 40 -1.28 7.64 -3.35
CA GLU A 40 -2.37 6.92 -4.00
C GLU A 40 -2.32 6.99 -5.52
N ILE A 41 -1.91 8.13 -6.09
CA ILE A 41 -1.67 8.26 -7.54
C ILE A 41 -0.56 7.30 -7.97
N VAL A 42 0.58 7.34 -7.28
CA VAL A 42 1.73 6.44 -7.57
C VAL A 42 1.31 4.99 -7.43
N ARG A 43 0.59 4.65 -6.34
CA ARG A 43 0.08 3.29 -6.14
C ARG A 43 -0.92 2.85 -7.21
N LYS A 44 -1.73 3.75 -7.77
CA LYS A 44 -2.64 3.39 -8.87
C LYS A 44 -1.88 3.10 -10.15
N GLU A 45 -0.84 3.88 -10.43
CA GLU A 45 -0.01 3.71 -11.62
C GLU A 45 0.90 2.49 -11.52
N GLU A 46 1.59 2.33 -10.39
CA GLU A 46 2.59 1.28 -10.16
C GLU A 46 2.03 0.04 -9.45
N GLY A 47 0.76 0.07 -9.02
CA GLY A 47 0.17 -0.94 -8.14
C GLY A 47 0.20 -2.34 -8.73
N TYR A 48 -0.08 -2.45 -10.03
CA TYR A 48 0.04 -3.72 -10.75
C TYR A 48 1.48 -4.20 -10.76
N GLU A 49 2.43 -3.34 -11.13
CA GLU A 49 3.83 -3.73 -11.27
C GLU A 49 4.47 -4.09 -9.93
N ILE A 50 4.14 -3.37 -8.85
CA ILE A 50 4.57 -3.66 -7.48
C ILE A 50 3.97 -5.00 -7.01
N ALA A 51 2.67 -5.22 -7.23
CA ALA A 51 2.02 -6.49 -6.87
C ALA A 51 2.62 -7.67 -7.65
N MET A 52 2.87 -7.48 -8.94
CA MET A 52 3.52 -8.45 -9.81
C MET A 52 4.93 -8.78 -9.30
N LYS A 53 5.79 -7.78 -9.08
CA LYS A 53 7.16 -7.98 -8.57
C LYS A 53 7.16 -8.72 -7.23
N ARG A 54 6.27 -8.33 -6.31
CA ARG A 54 6.10 -8.99 -5.01
C ARG A 54 5.71 -10.47 -5.17
N HIS A 55 4.74 -10.78 -6.04
CA HIS A 55 4.31 -12.16 -6.25
C HIS A 55 5.36 -13.01 -6.95
N LEU A 56 6.08 -12.46 -7.94
CA LEU A 56 7.18 -13.16 -8.59
C LEU A 56 8.29 -13.52 -7.59
N GLU A 57 8.58 -12.62 -6.64
CA GLU A 57 9.58 -12.90 -5.60
C GLU A 57 9.12 -14.01 -4.64
N ILE A 58 7.83 -14.02 -4.25
CA ILE A 58 7.24 -15.11 -3.45
C ILE A 58 7.34 -16.45 -4.20
N LEU A 59 7.04 -16.46 -5.50
CA LEU A 59 7.13 -17.67 -6.32
C LEU A 59 8.57 -18.16 -6.49
N ARG A 60 9.53 -17.23 -6.67
CA ARG A 60 10.96 -17.55 -6.79
C ARG A 60 11.53 -18.09 -5.49
N GLN A 61 11.19 -17.46 -4.36
CA GLN A 61 11.59 -17.93 -3.04
C GLN A 61 10.97 -19.31 -2.74
N GLY A 62 9.72 -19.50 -3.17
CA GLY A 62 8.94 -20.68 -2.84
C GLY A 62 8.63 -20.76 -1.35
N PHE A 63 7.93 -21.82 -0.95
CA PHE A 63 7.63 -22.09 0.44
C PHE A 63 8.31 -23.40 0.86
N ASP A 64 9.12 -23.35 1.91
CA ASP A 64 9.58 -24.56 2.59
C ASP A 64 8.50 -25.02 3.58
N PHE A 65 7.63 -25.90 3.11
CA PHE A 65 6.61 -26.51 3.95
C PHE A 65 7.15 -27.65 4.83
N ARG A 66 8.45 -27.96 4.78
CA ARG A 66 9.10 -29.09 5.49
C ARG A 66 8.45 -30.45 5.26
N LEU A 67 7.72 -30.58 4.16
CA LEU A 67 6.93 -31.77 3.83
C LEU A 67 7.78 -32.91 3.27
N LYS A 68 9.06 -32.66 2.94
CA LYS A 68 9.95 -33.66 2.30
C LYS A 68 9.28 -34.36 1.09
N GLY A 69 8.42 -33.65 0.37
CA GLY A 69 7.66 -34.16 -0.78
C GLY A 69 6.41 -34.99 -0.45
N LYS A 70 6.00 -35.09 0.82
CA LYS A 70 4.78 -35.82 1.24
C LYS A 70 3.77 -34.87 1.85
N ILE A 71 2.59 -34.79 1.25
CA ILE A 71 1.46 -34.02 1.78
C ILE A 71 0.65 -34.98 2.67
N PRO A 72 0.57 -34.75 4.00
CA PRO A 72 -0.05 -35.70 4.93
C PRO A 72 -1.56 -35.53 5.06
N TRP A 73 -2.13 -34.49 4.45
CA TRP A 73 -3.56 -34.20 4.47
C TRP A 73 -4.18 -34.39 3.08
N THR A 74 -5.42 -34.86 3.08
CA THR A 74 -6.32 -34.79 1.94
C THR A 74 -7.06 -33.46 1.93
N ARG A 75 -7.73 -33.14 0.83
CA ARG A 75 -8.56 -31.93 0.76
C ARG A 75 -9.67 -31.95 1.83
N GLY A 76 -10.24 -33.11 2.15
CA GLY A 76 -11.31 -33.25 3.15
C GLY A 76 -10.85 -32.90 4.57
N ASP A 77 -9.63 -33.29 4.94
CA ASP A 77 -9.06 -33.04 6.26
C ASP A 77 -8.86 -31.54 6.57
N LEU A 78 -8.84 -30.68 5.54
CA LEU A 78 -8.68 -29.23 5.67
C LEU A 78 -10.01 -28.48 5.89
N TYR A 79 -11.15 -29.14 5.69
CA TYR A 79 -12.48 -28.53 5.80
C TYR A 79 -13.18 -28.78 7.14
N GLU A 80 -12.71 -29.72 7.95
CA GLU A 80 -13.24 -29.92 9.31
C GLU A 80 -12.68 -28.84 10.25
N ARG A 81 -13.59 -28.02 10.77
CA ARG A 81 -13.35 -27.01 11.80
C ARG A 81 -14.37 -27.17 12.91
#